data_AF-A0A382MIH8-F1
#
_entry.id   AF-A0A382MIH8-F1
#
_cell.length_a   1.000
_cell.length_b   1.000
_cell.length_c   1.000
_cell.angle_alpha   90.00
_cell.angle_beta   90.00
_cell.angle_gamma   90.00
#
_symmetry.space_group_name_H-M   'P 1'
#
loop_
_entity.id
_entity.type
_entity.pdbx_description
1 polymer ?
#
loop_
_entity_poly.entity_id
_entity_poly.type
_entity_poly.pdbx_seq_one_letter_code
_entity_poly.pdbx_strand_id
1 'polypeptide(L)'
;MLIVAPPRSRQSRFIVLLIVTLWSLFFIVEVGADSNNLVAAREEALSLGQFSSQDNNSHYIITAPHGGYDLMTEVIVREVCDNILWNCLIAQNFRSKSHPLNVTRPTEKYGVSSNNEVRTERALYVYDEYLSQIYMINKAPKLYVEIHGNSRNKSKNRIEIATVGINNDQARRIKLILQNALSSTKLTQSIAIENIDYIYYHATSSKAQGSLSKIKPALHF
;
A
#
# COMPACT_ATOMS: atom_id res chain seq x y z
N MET A 1 -24.49 -39.49 -60.29
CA MET A 1 -23.45 -40.16 -59.49
C MET A 1 -23.34 -39.39 -58.17
N LEU A 2 -24.05 -39.85 -57.13
CA LEU A 2 -24.13 -39.19 -55.82
C LEU A 2 -23.28 -40.00 -54.84
N ILE A 3 -22.18 -39.41 -54.38
CA ILE A 3 -21.30 -40.02 -53.36
C ILE A 3 -21.96 -39.77 -51.99
N VAL A 4 -22.50 -40.83 -51.40
CA VAL A 4 -23.01 -40.79 -50.02
C VAL A 4 -21.83 -41.00 -49.08
N ALA A 5 -21.51 -40.00 -48.26
CA ALA A 5 -20.49 -40.10 -47.23
C ALA A 5 -20.89 -41.14 -46.17
N PRO A 6 -19.95 -41.95 -45.65
CA PRO A 6 -20.29 -43.00 -44.70
C PRO A 6 -20.72 -42.42 -43.34
N PRO A 7 -21.64 -43.08 -42.62
CA PRO A 7 -22.12 -42.59 -41.34
C PRO A 7 -20.96 -42.61 -40.32
N ARG A 8 -20.64 -41.45 -39.74
CA ARG A 8 -19.68 -41.37 -38.62
C ARG A 8 -20.15 -42.32 -37.51
N SER A 9 -19.31 -43.31 -37.19
CA SER A 9 -19.65 -44.37 -36.25
C SER A 9 -19.94 -43.78 -34.86
N ARG A 10 -20.84 -44.44 -34.12
CA ARG A 10 -21.18 -44.09 -32.73
C ARG A 10 -19.91 -43.99 -31.85
N GLN A 11 -18.91 -44.84 -32.12
CA GLN A 11 -17.58 -44.81 -31.49
C GLN A 11 -16.84 -43.49 -31.68
N SER A 12 -16.86 -42.89 -32.87
CA SER A 12 -16.19 -41.60 -33.10
C SER A 12 -16.81 -40.46 -32.29
N ARG A 13 -18.14 -40.49 -32.03
CA ARG A 13 -18.80 -39.50 -31.17
C ARG A 13 -18.46 -39.70 -29.69
N PHE A 14 -18.35 -40.95 -29.23
CA PHE A 14 -17.94 -41.27 -27.87
C PHE A 14 -16.48 -40.86 -27.58
N ILE A 15 -15.57 -41.10 -28.52
CA ILE A 15 -14.15 -40.71 -28.38
C ILE A 15 -14.00 -39.19 -28.30
N VAL A 16 -14.72 -38.45 -29.15
CA VAL A 16 -14.69 -36.97 -29.11
C VAL A 16 -15.25 -36.45 -27.79
N LEU A 17 -16.36 -37.00 -27.30
CA LEU A 17 -16.93 -36.61 -26.00
C LEU A 17 -15.96 -36.89 -24.86
N LEU A 18 -15.30 -38.06 -24.86
CA LEU A 18 -14.32 -38.45 -23.85
C LEU A 18 -13.11 -37.50 -23.83
N ILE A 19 -12.59 -37.15 -25.01
CA ILE A 19 -11.48 -36.21 -25.15
C ILE A 19 -11.88 -34.83 -24.62
N VAL A 20 -13.06 -34.31 -24.99
CA VAL A 20 -13.53 -33.01 -24.48
C VAL A 20 -13.69 -33.04 -22.96
N THR A 21 -14.27 -34.10 -22.39
CA THR A 21 -14.41 -34.21 -20.93
C THR A 21 -13.06 -34.30 -20.22
N LEU A 22 -12.10 -35.07 -20.75
CA LEU A 22 -10.76 -35.18 -20.18
C LEU A 22 -10.00 -33.86 -20.25
N TRP A 23 -10.12 -33.13 -21.37
CA TRP A 23 -9.54 -31.80 -21.52
C TRP A 23 -10.18 -30.80 -20.55
N SER A 24 -11.50 -30.79 -20.40
CA SER A 24 -12.18 -29.91 -19.42
C SER A 24 -11.79 -30.23 -17.98
N LEU A 25 -11.66 -31.51 -17.63
CA LEU A 25 -11.16 -31.95 -16.31
C LEU A 25 -9.71 -31.50 -16.07
N PHE A 26 -8.83 -31.64 -17.07
CA PHE A 26 -7.44 -31.19 -16.96
C PHE A 26 -7.36 -29.66 -16.73
N PHE A 27 -8.11 -28.88 -17.52
CA PHE A 27 -8.20 -27.43 -17.32
C PHE A 27 -8.73 -27.05 -15.94
N ILE A 28 -9.74 -27.74 -15.40
CA ILE A 28 -10.27 -27.47 -14.05
C ILE A 28 -9.23 -27.79 -12.98
N VAL A 29 -8.51 -28.90 -13.11
CA VAL A 29 -7.46 -29.31 -12.15
C VAL A 29 -6.29 -28.32 -12.19
N GLU A 30 -5.85 -27.89 -13.37
CA GLU A 30 -4.76 -26.93 -13.54
C GLU A 30 -5.13 -25.55 -12.98
N VAL A 31 -6.33 -25.04 -13.29
CA VAL A 31 -6.84 -23.78 -12.72
C VAL A 31 -6.99 -23.88 -11.20
N GLY A 32 -7.43 -25.02 -10.67
CA GLY A 32 -7.52 -25.26 -9.23
C GLY A 32 -6.15 -25.25 -8.55
N ALA A 33 -5.15 -25.92 -9.13
CA ALA A 33 -3.79 -25.95 -8.61
C ALA A 33 -3.14 -24.56 -8.61
N ASP A 34 -3.30 -23.80 -9.71
CA ASP A 34 -2.75 -22.45 -9.82
C ASP A 34 -3.40 -21.48 -8.81
N SER A 35 -4.73 -21.56 -8.65
CA SER A 35 -5.44 -20.75 -7.65
C SER A 35 -4.99 -21.04 -6.21
N ASN A 36 -4.73 -22.31 -5.86
CA ASN A 36 -4.24 -22.68 -4.54
C ASN A 36 -2.83 -22.15 -4.28
N ASN A 37 -1.96 -22.16 -5.29
CA ASN A 37 -0.61 -21.61 -5.17
C ASN A 37 -0.64 -20.09 -4.97
N LEU A 38 -1.51 -19.37 -5.68
CA LEU A 38 -1.66 -17.92 -5.51
C LEU A 38 -2.21 -17.55 -4.12
N VAL A 39 -3.19 -18.31 -3.61
CA VAL A 39 -3.71 -18.13 -2.26
C VAL A 39 -2.61 -18.37 -1.22
N ALA A 40 -1.86 -19.46 -1.35
CA ALA A 40 -0.75 -19.77 -0.44
C ALA A 40 0.34 -18.68 -0.47
N ALA A 41 0.74 -18.20 -1.65
CA ALA A 41 1.73 -17.13 -1.80
C ALA A 41 1.24 -15.80 -1.20
N ARG A 42 -0.06 -15.49 -1.34
CA ARG A 42 -0.68 -14.34 -0.69
C ARG A 42 -0.68 -14.49 0.83
N GLU A 43 -1.09 -15.63 1.37
CA GLU A 43 -1.10 -15.88 2.81
C GLU A 43 0.31 -15.81 3.40
N GLU A 44 1.30 -16.39 2.73
CA GLU A 44 2.71 -16.30 3.12
C GLU A 44 3.16 -14.83 3.16
N ALA A 45 2.90 -14.07 2.09
CA ALA A 45 3.26 -12.65 2.02
C ALA A 45 2.62 -11.82 3.15
N LEU A 46 1.35 -12.07 3.45
CA LEU A 46 0.62 -11.37 4.50
C LEU A 46 1.02 -11.80 5.90
N SER A 47 1.53 -13.02 6.09
CA SER A 47 2.04 -13.51 7.37
C SER A 47 3.34 -12.83 7.85
N LEU A 48 4.03 -12.11 6.96
CA LEU A 48 5.29 -11.40 7.28
C LEU A 48 5.07 -10.15 8.14
N GLY A 49 3.84 -9.66 8.24
CA GLY A 49 3.48 -8.49 9.02
C GLY A 49 2.04 -8.54 9.48
N GLN A 50 1.56 -7.43 10.02
CA GLN A 50 0.17 -7.30 10.46
C GLN A 50 -0.36 -5.92 10.14
N PHE A 51 -1.63 -5.87 9.76
CA PHE A 51 -2.39 -4.63 9.67
C PHE A 51 -3.28 -4.48 10.91
N SER A 52 -3.31 -3.29 11.47
CA SER A 52 -4.27 -2.89 12.49
C SER A 52 -5.02 -1.67 11.99
N SER A 53 -6.33 -1.83 11.79
CA SER A 53 -7.23 -0.79 11.31
C SER A 53 -8.18 -0.36 12.42
N GLN A 54 -8.46 0.95 12.51
CA GLN A 54 -9.50 1.49 13.37
C GLN A 54 -10.38 2.43 12.54
N ASP A 55 -11.65 2.08 12.42
CA ASP A 55 -12.66 2.94 11.81
C ASP A 55 -13.37 3.73 12.92
N ASN A 56 -13.06 5.01 12.99
CA ASN A 56 -13.66 5.98 13.91
C ASN A 56 -14.77 6.79 13.22
N ASN A 57 -15.27 6.34 12.07
CA ASN A 57 -16.25 7.05 11.22
C ASN A 57 -15.79 8.48 10.85
N SER A 58 -14.49 8.64 10.62
CA SER A 58 -13.88 9.94 10.31
C SER A 58 -13.70 10.14 8.81
N HIS A 59 -13.74 11.40 8.37
CA HIS A 59 -13.36 11.77 7.01
C HIS A 59 -11.85 11.80 6.78
N TYR A 60 -11.05 11.59 7.81
CA TYR A 60 -9.60 11.71 7.76
C TYR A 60 -8.96 10.37 8.11
N ILE A 61 -7.89 10.03 7.40
CA ILE A 61 -7.11 8.82 7.64
C ILE A 61 -5.68 9.19 7.99
N ILE A 62 -5.13 8.58 9.04
CA ILE A 62 -3.71 8.64 9.38
C ILE A 62 -3.12 7.23 9.43
N THR A 63 -1.89 7.06 8.94
CA THR A 63 -1.28 5.74 8.85
C THR A 63 0.18 5.72 9.31
N ALA A 64 0.58 4.59 9.88
CA ALA A 64 1.99 4.23 10.09
C ALA A 64 2.31 3.04 9.18
N PRO A 65 2.71 3.28 7.92
CA PRO A 65 2.93 2.22 6.93
C PRO A 65 4.17 1.34 7.20
N HIS A 66 5.09 1.76 8.07
CA HIS A 66 6.26 0.94 8.43
C HIS A 66 6.43 0.84 9.95
N GLY A 67 5.34 0.58 10.67
CA GLY A 67 5.39 0.37 12.12
C GLY A 67 6.41 -0.70 12.51
N GLY A 68 7.20 -0.41 13.56
CA GLY A 68 8.33 -1.25 13.99
C GLY A 68 9.62 -1.10 13.18
N TYR A 69 9.57 -0.51 11.98
CA TYR A 69 10.76 -0.15 11.19
C TYR A 69 11.06 1.34 11.26
N ASP A 70 10.05 2.16 10.98
CA ASP A 70 10.09 3.61 11.18
C ASP A 70 9.84 3.88 12.68
N LEU A 71 10.89 4.26 13.40
CA LEU A 71 10.93 4.29 14.86
C LEU A 71 9.72 5.02 15.48
N MET A 72 8.96 4.30 16.32
CA MET A 72 7.80 4.77 17.10
C MET A 72 6.64 5.36 16.30
N THR A 73 6.63 5.23 14.96
CA THR A 73 5.51 5.75 14.14
C THR A 73 4.18 5.08 14.46
N GLU A 74 4.20 3.77 14.76
CA GLU A 74 3.02 3.04 15.20
C GLU A 74 2.47 3.51 16.55
N VAL A 75 3.35 3.97 17.45
CA VAL A 75 2.94 4.52 18.76
C VAL A 75 2.28 5.87 18.56
N ILE A 76 2.90 6.76 17.77
CA ILE A 76 2.34 8.07 17.44
C ILE A 76 0.97 7.93 16.79
N VAL A 77 0.84 7.05 15.80
CA VAL A 77 -0.44 6.86 15.10
C VAL A 77 -1.49 6.30 16.05
N ARG A 78 -1.17 5.29 16.87
CA ARG A 78 -2.11 4.76 17.87
C ARG A 78 -2.63 5.84 18.82
N GLU A 79 -1.75 6.71 19.32
CA GLU A 79 -2.13 7.84 20.17
C GLU A 79 -3.09 8.81 19.45
N VAL A 80 -2.87 9.07 18.16
CA VAL A 80 -3.79 9.87 17.34
C VAL A 80 -5.15 9.19 17.18
N CYS A 81 -5.17 7.87 16.97
CA CYS A 81 -6.41 7.10 16.86
C CYS A 81 -7.26 7.19 18.13
N ASP A 82 -6.62 7.06 19.28
CA ASP A 82 -7.30 7.01 20.58
C ASP A 82 -7.81 8.39 21.03
N ASN A 83 -7.12 9.48 20.65
CA ASN A 83 -7.43 10.83 21.13
C ASN A 83 -8.11 11.75 20.12
N ILE A 84 -7.75 11.68 18.84
CA ILE A 84 -8.22 12.59 17.78
C ILE A 84 -9.35 11.94 16.95
N LEU A 85 -9.58 10.64 17.14
CA LEU A 85 -10.65 9.86 16.49
C LEU A 85 -10.62 9.97 14.96
N TRP A 86 -9.42 10.07 14.37
CA TRP A 86 -9.24 9.85 12.94
C TRP A 86 -9.30 8.36 12.64
N ASN A 87 -9.66 8.02 11.41
CA ASN A 87 -9.52 6.65 10.96
C ASN A 87 -8.03 6.31 10.86
N CYS A 88 -7.68 5.07 11.20
CA CYS A 88 -6.28 4.69 11.30
C CYS A 88 -5.95 3.37 10.61
N LEU A 89 -4.75 3.31 10.05
CA LEU A 89 -4.16 2.06 9.59
C LEU A 89 -2.67 1.99 9.96
N ILE A 90 -2.31 1.00 10.75
CA ILE A 90 -0.92 0.69 11.10
C ILE A 90 -0.54 -0.58 10.36
N ALA A 91 0.53 -0.52 9.58
CA ALA A 91 1.15 -1.69 8.97
C ALA A 91 2.45 -1.98 9.73
N GLN A 92 2.49 -3.07 10.47
CA GLN A 92 3.58 -3.39 11.37
C GLN A 92 4.37 -4.58 10.85
N ASN A 93 5.70 -4.50 11.00
CA ASN A 93 6.64 -5.57 10.70
C ASN A 93 6.71 -6.04 9.24
N PHE A 94 5.97 -5.52 8.27
CA PHE A 94 6.16 -5.91 6.85
C PHE A 94 7.55 -5.57 6.32
N ARG A 95 8.17 -4.51 6.85
CA ARG A 95 9.52 -4.09 6.49
C ARG A 95 10.50 -4.40 7.61
N SER A 96 11.56 -5.11 7.28
CA SER A 96 12.65 -5.46 8.20
C SER A 96 13.98 -5.55 7.46
N LYS A 97 15.05 -5.95 8.17
CA LYS A 97 16.33 -6.28 7.54
C LYS A 97 16.28 -7.61 6.76
N SER A 98 15.43 -8.55 7.16
CA SER A 98 15.29 -9.87 6.52
C SER A 98 14.31 -9.87 5.34
N HIS A 99 13.33 -8.96 5.32
CA HIS A 99 12.41 -8.77 4.19
C HIS A 99 12.08 -7.28 4.02
N PRO A 100 12.38 -6.67 2.87
CA PRO A 100 12.21 -5.23 2.70
C PRO A 100 10.93 -4.85 1.94
N LEU A 101 9.79 -5.45 2.28
CA LEU A 101 8.51 -5.16 1.64
C LEU A 101 8.09 -3.72 1.94
N ASN A 102 7.67 -2.98 0.91
CA ASN A 102 7.00 -1.70 1.10
C ASN A 102 5.49 -1.95 1.03
N VAL A 103 4.74 -1.47 2.02
CA VAL A 103 3.27 -1.56 1.97
C VAL A 103 2.66 -0.43 1.14
N THR A 104 3.40 0.68 0.97
CA THR A 104 2.90 1.88 0.26
C THR A 104 3.16 1.84 -1.24
N ARG A 105 3.80 0.78 -1.76
CA ARG A 105 4.07 0.59 -3.19
C ARG A 105 4.37 -0.89 -3.48
N PRO A 106 4.09 -1.40 -4.69
CA PRO A 106 4.21 -2.83 -5.01
C PRO A 106 5.67 -3.23 -5.29
N THR A 107 6.60 -2.90 -4.39
CA THR A 107 8.04 -3.13 -4.57
C THR A 107 8.76 -3.48 -3.27
N GLU A 108 9.93 -4.11 -3.42
CA GLU A 108 10.85 -4.45 -2.34
C GLU A 108 12.13 -3.59 -2.41
N LYS A 109 12.62 -3.14 -1.24
CA LYS A 109 13.77 -2.24 -1.14
C LYS A 109 14.98 -2.85 -0.44
N TYR A 110 15.85 -3.51 -1.19
CA TYR A 110 17.09 -4.10 -0.69
C TYR A 110 18.23 -3.08 -0.53
N GLY A 111 18.04 -2.03 0.28
CA GLY A 111 19.08 -1.01 0.52
C GLY A 111 19.44 -0.16 -0.71
N VAL A 112 18.68 -0.29 -1.80
CA VAL A 112 18.87 0.43 -3.06
C VAL A 112 18.07 1.74 -3.10
N SER A 113 18.38 2.59 -4.08
CA SER A 113 17.53 3.75 -4.40
C SER A 113 16.17 3.28 -4.93
N SER A 114 15.16 4.14 -4.84
CA SER A 114 13.79 3.74 -5.19
C SER A 114 13.59 3.38 -6.66
N ASN A 115 14.44 3.89 -7.57
CA ASN A 115 14.43 3.53 -8.99
C ASN A 115 14.92 2.10 -9.26
N ASN A 116 15.59 1.49 -8.29
CA ASN A 116 16.17 0.15 -8.40
C ASN A 116 15.42 -0.88 -7.54
N GLU A 117 14.28 -0.50 -6.98
CA GLU A 117 13.43 -1.42 -6.23
C GLU A 117 12.79 -2.47 -7.14
N VAL A 118 12.65 -3.68 -6.62
CA VAL A 118 12.19 -4.84 -7.39
C VAL A 118 10.70 -5.03 -7.17
N ARG A 119 9.94 -5.27 -8.25
CA ARG A 119 8.56 -5.74 -8.15
C ARG A 119 8.55 -7.25 -7.96
N THR A 120 7.79 -7.73 -6.99
CA THR A 120 7.58 -9.15 -6.72
C THR A 120 6.09 -9.40 -6.48
N GLU A 121 5.63 -10.63 -6.65
CA GLU A 121 4.23 -11.00 -6.38
C GLU A 121 3.85 -10.76 -4.92
N ARG A 122 4.71 -11.14 -3.97
CA ARG A 122 4.46 -10.89 -2.55
C ARG A 122 4.37 -9.40 -2.21
N ALA A 123 5.18 -8.55 -2.86
CA ALA A 123 5.08 -7.10 -2.66
C ALA A 123 3.78 -6.54 -3.24
N LEU A 124 3.30 -7.10 -4.36
CA LEU A 124 2.00 -6.76 -4.92
C LEU A 124 0.87 -7.15 -3.95
N TYR A 125 0.87 -8.38 -3.42
CA TYR A 125 -0.14 -8.83 -2.46
C TYR A 125 -0.22 -7.95 -1.21
N VAL A 126 0.92 -7.59 -0.62
CA VAL A 126 0.97 -6.74 0.57
C VAL A 126 0.50 -5.31 0.24
N TYR A 127 0.89 -4.77 -0.91
CA TYR A 127 0.46 -3.44 -1.35
C TYR A 127 -1.05 -3.39 -1.62
N ASP A 128 -1.59 -4.39 -2.32
CA ASP A 128 -3.02 -4.47 -2.63
C ASP A 128 -3.85 -4.62 -1.36
N GLU A 129 -3.38 -5.43 -0.40
CA GLU A 129 -4.02 -5.54 0.90
C GLU A 129 -3.98 -4.22 1.67
N TYR A 130 -2.83 -3.53 1.69
CA TYR A 130 -2.73 -2.21 2.32
C TYR A 130 -3.72 -1.20 1.74
N LEU A 131 -3.84 -1.13 0.42
CA LEU A 131 -4.85 -0.28 -0.23
C LEU A 131 -6.28 -0.71 0.08
N SER A 132 -6.55 -2.01 0.09
CA SER A 132 -7.86 -2.57 0.44
C SER A 132 -8.27 -2.13 1.84
N GLN A 133 -7.38 -2.25 2.82
CA GLN A 133 -7.60 -1.81 4.19
C GLN A 133 -7.96 -0.31 4.27
N ILE A 134 -7.24 0.55 3.53
CA ILE A 134 -7.56 1.98 3.47
C ILE A 134 -8.97 2.21 2.92
N TYR A 135 -9.31 1.58 1.80
CA TYR A 135 -10.61 1.78 1.15
C TYR A 135 -11.78 1.14 1.90
N MET A 136 -11.54 0.08 2.67
CA MET A 136 -12.55 -0.49 3.57
C MET A 136 -12.90 0.49 4.68
N ILE A 137 -11.89 1.15 5.24
CA ILE A 137 -12.04 2.16 6.30
C ILE A 137 -12.74 3.41 5.76
N ASN A 138 -12.27 3.97 4.64
CA ASN A 138 -12.92 5.11 4.00
C ASN A 138 -12.53 5.20 2.52
N LYS A 139 -13.53 5.05 1.64
CA LYS A 139 -13.37 5.05 0.18
C LYS A 139 -12.98 6.41 -0.40
N ALA A 140 -13.22 7.49 0.32
CA ALA A 140 -13.01 8.86 -0.14
C ALA A 140 -12.61 9.80 1.02
N PRO A 141 -11.40 9.64 1.59
CA PRO A 141 -10.94 10.50 2.68
C PRO A 141 -10.77 11.94 2.21
N LYS A 142 -11.16 12.91 3.05
CA LYS A 142 -10.90 14.34 2.85
C LYS A 142 -9.42 14.69 3.04
N LEU A 143 -8.67 13.87 3.79
CA LEU A 143 -7.23 13.94 3.93
C LEU A 143 -6.68 12.57 4.30
N TYR A 144 -5.62 12.16 3.61
CA TYR A 144 -4.84 10.95 3.93
C TYR A 144 -3.44 11.35 4.40
N VAL A 145 -3.00 10.81 5.54
CA VAL A 145 -1.70 11.13 6.13
C VAL A 145 -0.88 9.86 6.31
N GLU A 146 0.34 9.85 5.80
CA GLU A 146 1.36 8.85 6.10
C GLU A 146 2.37 9.45 7.08
N ILE A 147 2.65 8.75 8.18
CA ILE A 147 3.67 9.10 9.17
C ILE A 147 4.88 8.20 8.98
N HIS A 148 6.01 8.78 8.57
CA HIS A 148 7.28 8.08 8.49
C HIS A 148 8.31 8.61 9.47
N GLY A 149 9.24 7.72 9.81
CA GLY A 149 10.48 8.03 10.49
C GLY A 149 11.61 8.13 9.49
N ASN A 150 12.60 8.98 9.75
CA ASN A 150 13.78 9.04 8.91
C ASN A 150 15.03 9.37 9.73
N SER A 151 16.19 8.93 9.23
CA SER A 151 17.49 9.09 9.91
C SER A 151 18.43 10.06 9.19
N ARG A 152 17.92 10.89 8.27
CA ARG A 152 18.76 11.83 7.52
C ARG A 152 19.16 12.99 8.40
N ASN A 153 20.47 13.11 8.66
CA ASN A 153 21.04 14.18 9.46
C ASN A 153 20.65 15.60 8.99
N LYS A 154 20.42 15.81 7.69
CA LYS A 154 19.99 17.13 7.15
C LYS A 154 18.55 17.51 7.54
N SER A 155 17.74 16.54 7.93
CA SER A 155 16.34 16.72 8.34
C SER A 155 16.19 16.74 9.87
N LYS A 156 17.26 16.55 10.66
CA LYS A 156 17.18 16.36 12.12
C LYS A 156 16.46 17.47 12.90
N ASN A 157 16.47 18.71 12.39
CA ASN A 157 15.87 19.89 13.03
C ASN A 157 14.58 20.36 12.33
N ARG A 158 13.98 19.50 11.50
CA ARG A 158 12.75 19.83 10.76
C ARG A 158 11.85 18.62 10.60
N ILE A 159 10.55 18.86 10.69
CA ILE A 159 9.51 17.96 10.21
C ILE A 159 9.27 18.36 8.76
N GLU A 160 9.60 17.46 7.83
CA GLU A 160 9.40 17.65 6.39
C GLU A 160 8.09 17.01 5.98
N ILE A 161 7.33 17.67 5.12
CA ILE A 161 6.01 17.18 4.71
C ILE A 161 5.94 17.24 3.19
N ALA A 162 5.98 16.07 2.55
CA ALA A 162 5.63 15.95 1.14
C ALA A 162 4.12 16.04 0.97
N THR A 163 3.67 16.60 -0.14
CA THR A 163 2.25 16.84 -0.41
C THR A 163 1.80 16.24 -1.74
N VAL A 164 0.53 15.86 -1.81
CA VAL A 164 -0.14 15.46 -3.05
C VAL A 164 -1.54 16.05 -3.10
N GLY A 165 -1.87 16.75 -4.18
CA GLY A 165 -3.18 17.41 -4.32
C GLY A 165 -3.39 18.58 -3.35
N ILE A 166 -2.31 19.12 -2.77
CA ILE A 166 -2.30 20.30 -1.90
C ILE A 166 -1.65 21.45 -2.68
N ASN A 167 -2.34 22.58 -2.80
CA ASN A 167 -1.81 23.79 -3.43
C ASN A 167 -1.02 24.66 -2.45
N ASN A 168 -0.38 25.73 -2.95
CA ASN A 168 0.47 26.61 -2.14
C ASN A 168 -0.27 27.29 -0.98
N ASP A 169 -1.52 27.70 -1.16
CA ASP A 169 -2.29 28.36 -0.10
C ASP A 169 -2.71 27.37 0.99
N GLN A 170 -3.09 26.16 0.61
CA GLN A 170 -3.35 25.06 1.53
C GLN A 170 -2.07 24.70 2.30
N ALA A 171 -0.92 24.59 1.62
CA ALA A 171 0.37 24.32 2.25
C ALA A 171 0.74 25.40 3.27
N ARG A 172 0.54 26.69 2.95
CA ARG A 172 0.76 27.79 3.90
C ARG A 172 -0.13 27.67 5.14
N ARG A 173 -1.41 27.36 4.95
CA ARG A 173 -2.37 27.17 6.07
C ARG A 173 -1.97 25.99 6.95
N ILE A 174 -1.62 24.85 6.35
CA ILE A 174 -1.16 23.66 7.08
C ILE A 174 0.10 23.99 7.87
N LYS A 175 1.07 24.69 7.25
CA LYS A 175 2.31 25.11 7.92
C LYS A 175 2.02 25.98 9.14
N LEU A 176 1.14 26.97 9.02
CA LEU A 176 0.75 27.83 10.14
C LEU A 176 0.07 27.05 11.27
N ILE A 177 -0.84 26.12 10.95
CA ILE A 177 -1.50 25.27 11.95
C ILE A 177 -0.47 24.45 12.72
N LEU A 178 0.46 23.80 12.02
CA LEU A 178 1.49 22.96 12.64
C LEU A 178 2.50 23.78 13.45
N GLN A 179 2.89 24.96 12.96
CA GLN A 179 3.76 25.88 13.70
C GLN A 179 3.09 26.36 15.00
N ASN A 180 1.79 26.67 14.97
CA ASN A 180 1.03 27.04 16.15
C ASN A 180 0.86 25.88 17.13
N ALA A 181 0.68 24.65 16.63
CA ALA A 181 0.65 23.47 17.49
C ALA A 181 2.01 23.26 18.17
N LEU A 182 3.11 23.38 17.43
CA LEU A 182 4.46 23.23 17.96
C LEU A 182 4.84 24.30 18.99
N SER A 183 4.38 25.55 18.84
CA SER A 183 4.68 26.62 19.79
C SER A 183 4.16 26.36 21.20
N SER A 184 3.20 25.44 21.33
CA SER A 184 2.64 24.98 22.61
C SER A 184 3.41 23.79 23.21
N THR A 185 4.51 23.36 22.58
CA THR A 185 5.31 22.20 22.98
C THR A 185 6.76 22.59 23.30
N LYS A 186 7.54 21.65 23.83
CA LYS A 186 9.00 21.81 24.01
C LYS A 186 9.82 21.42 22.78
N LEU A 187 9.16 21.05 21.67
CA LEU A 187 9.83 20.64 20.45
C LEU A 187 10.47 21.85 19.76
N THR A 188 11.67 21.65 19.22
CA THR A 188 12.48 22.72 18.59
C THR A 188 12.54 22.57 17.07
N GLN A 189 11.90 21.54 16.53
CA GLN A 189 11.86 21.26 15.11
C GLN A 189 11.05 22.33 14.37
N SER A 190 11.56 22.74 13.21
CA SER A 190 10.82 23.60 12.27
C SER A 190 9.89 22.77 11.37
N ILE A 191 8.85 23.38 10.81
CA ILE A 191 8.02 22.75 9.78
C ILE A 191 8.50 23.18 8.39
N ALA A 192 8.73 22.22 7.50
CA ALA A 192 9.00 22.46 6.08
C ALA A 192 8.00 21.68 5.22
N ILE A 193 7.28 22.37 4.34
CA ILE A 193 6.25 21.74 3.49
C ILE A 193 6.65 21.88 2.03
N GLU A 194 6.52 20.79 1.29
CA GLU A 194 6.69 20.79 -0.17
C GLU A 194 5.82 21.87 -0.82
N ASN A 195 6.26 22.36 -1.99
CA ASN A 195 5.69 23.48 -2.75
C ASN A 195 6.05 24.88 -2.22
N ILE A 196 6.30 25.03 -0.92
CA ILE A 196 6.60 26.34 -0.31
C ILE A 196 7.96 26.40 0.39
N ASP A 197 8.54 25.25 0.73
CA ASP A 197 9.87 25.13 1.31
C ASP A 197 10.72 24.10 0.55
N TYR A 198 12.03 24.18 0.75
CA TYR A 198 12.94 23.10 0.37
C TYR A 198 12.86 21.94 1.37
N ILE A 199 12.62 20.73 0.86
CA ILE A 199 12.62 19.48 1.62
C ILE A 199 13.56 18.46 0.95
N TYR A 200 13.93 17.41 1.66
CA TYR A 200 14.70 16.28 1.12
C TYR A 200 13.80 15.09 0.79
N TYR A 201 12.72 14.89 1.53
CA TYR A 201 11.82 13.74 1.35
C TYR A 201 10.57 14.10 0.54
N HIS A 202 10.62 13.83 -0.75
CA HIS A 202 9.53 14.15 -1.69
C HIS A 202 8.51 13.03 -1.88
N ALA A 203 8.68 11.88 -1.22
CA ALA A 203 7.89 10.67 -1.43
C ALA A 203 7.74 10.25 -2.91
N THR A 204 8.74 10.58 -3.76
CA THR A 204 8.65 10.55 -5.23
C THR A 204 8.09 9.24 -5.77
N SER A 205 8.58 8.10 -5.26
CA SER A 205 8.14 6.79 -5.75
C SER A 205 6.73 6.40 -5.26
N SER A 206 6.33 6.80 -4.06
CA SER A 206 4.94 6.59 -3.62
C SER A 206 3.96 7.44 -4.44
N LYS A 207 4.35 8.67 -4.82
CA LYS A 207 3.56 9.52 -5.71
C LYS A 207 3.45 8.99 -7.14
N ALA A 208 4.48 8.32 -7.63
CA ALA A 208 4.52 7.78 -8.98
C ALA A 208 3.70 6.48 -9.12
N GLN A 209 3.79 5.57 -8.14
CA GLN A 209 3.26 4.21 -8.28
C GLN A 209 2.71 3.58 -7.00
N GLY A 210 2.59 4.35 -5.92
CA GLY A 210 2.17 3.89 -4.60
C GLY A 210 0.82 4.44 -4.15
N SER A 211 0.55 4.33 -2.84
CA SER A 211 -0.65 4.82 -2.16
C SER A 211 -0.93 6.30 -2.45
N LEU A 212 0.10 7.14 -2.41
CA LEU A 212 -0.02 8.58 -2.67
C LEU A 212 -0.39 8.91 -4.12
N SER A 213 -0.20 7.98 -5.07
CA SER A 213 -0.71 8.15 -6.44
C SER A 213 -2.22 7.97 -6.53
N LYS A 214 -2.81 7.21 -5.59
CA LYS A 214 -4.20 6.75 -5.58
C LYS A 214 -5.11 7.57 -4.66
N ILE A 215 -4.58 8.05 -3.54
CA ILE A 215 -5.37 8.70 -2.49
C ILE A 215 -4.93 10.15 -2.37
N LYS A 216 -5.88 11.07 -2.60
CA LYS A 216 -5.65 12.52 -2.59
C LYS A 216 -6.86 13.22 -1.98
N PRO A 217 -6.67 14.34 -1.24
CA PRO A 217 -5.38 14.98 -0.95
C PRO A 217 -4.61 14.23 0.14
N ALA A 218 -3.27 14.33 0.11
CA ALA A 218 -2.42 13.60 1.04
C ALA A 218 -1.20 14.39 1.54
N LEU A 219 -0.78 14.04 2.76
CA LEU A 219 0.47 14.49 3.40
C LEU A 219 1.33 13.28 3.74
N HIS A 220 2.63 13.40 3.54
CA HIS A 220 3.62 12.38 3.86
C HIS A 220 4.69 13.03 4.73
N PHE A 221 4.66 12.71 6.02
CA PHE A 221 5.60 13.17 7.04
C PHE A 221 6.86 12.29 7.04
#